data_AF-A0A803VVV8-F1
#
_entry.id   AF-A0A803VVV8-F1
#
_cell.length_a   1.000
_cell.length_b   1.000
_cell.length_c   1.000
_cell.angle_alpha   90.00
_cell.angle_beta   90.00
_cell.angle_gamma   90.00
#
_symmetry.space_group_name_H-M   'P 1'
#
loop_
_entity.id
_entity.type
_entity.pdbx_description
1 polymer ?
#
loop_
_entity_poly.entity_id
_entity_poly.type
_entity_poly.pdbx_seq_one_letter_code
_entity_poly.pdbx_strand_id
1 'polypeptide(L)'
;MVAFKGVWTQPFWKAVSAEFLAMLIFVLLSLGSTINWGGAEKPLPVDMVLISLCFGLSIATMVQCFGHISGGHINPAVTVAMVCTRKISLAKSVFYILAQCLGAIVGAGILYLVTPPGVVGGLGVTAINYTGASMNPARSFGPAVIMGRWENQWVYWVGPIIGAVLAGALYEYVYCPDVELKRRFKDVFGKATQPSKGKYIEVDDNRSHVETDDLILKPGIVHVIDIDRGEDKKGRDPSSEVLSSV
;
A
#
# COMPACT_ATOMS: atom_id res chain seq x y z
N MET A 1 -14.58 -7.36 8.88
CA MET A 1 -13.32 -6.65 9.22
C MET A 1 -12.13 -7.26 8.47
N VAL A 2 -12.05 -7.12 7.15
CA VAL A 2 -10.91 -7.62 6.34
C VAL A 2 -9.81 -6.56 6.19
N ALA A 3 -10.17 -5.27 6.26
CA ALA A 3 -9.25 -4.15 6.05
C ALA A 3 -8.10 -4.03 7.07
N PHE A 4 -8.25 -4.58 8.28
CA PHE A 4 -7.23 -4.54 9.35
C PHE A 4 -6.39 -5.81 9.46
N LYS A 5 -6.63 -6.82 8.61
CA LYS A 5 -5.77 -8.02 8.59
C LYS A 5 -4.36 -7.62 8.16
N GLY A 6 -3.37 -7.88 9.02
CA GLY A 6 -1.96 -7.63 8.74
C GLY A 6 -1.37 -6.34 9.35
N VAL A 7 -2.19 -5.47 9.97
CA VAL A 7 -1.71 -4.25 10.65
C VAL A 7 -0.80 -4.57 11.84
N TRP A 8 -1.01 -5.71 12.50
CA TRP A 8 -0.22 -6.12 13.66
C TRP A 8 1.04 -6.94 13.31
N THR A 9 1.49 -6.90 12.06
CA THR A 9 2.66 -7.66 11.63
C THR A 9 3.94 -6.85 11.81
N GLN A 10 5.06 -7.51 12.11
CA GLN A 10 6.36 -6.85 12.25
C GLN A 10 6.77 -6.08 10.97
N PRO A 11 6.59 -6.60 9.74
CA PRO A 11 6.91 -5.85 8.52
C PRO A 11 6.07 -4.57 8.37
N PHE A 12 4.81 -4.60 8.80
CA PHE A 12 3.94 -3.43 8.75
C PHE A 12 4.48 -2.30 9.63
N TRP A 13 4.77 -2.59 10.90
CA TRP A 13 5.28 -1.57 11.82
C TRP A 13 6.69 -1.09 11.46
N LYS A 14 7.55 -1.96 10.93
CA LYS A 14 8.84 -1.56 10.34
C LYS A 14 8.65 -0.53 9.23
N ALA A 15 7.68 -0.75 8.35
CA ALA A 15 7.38 0.15 7.26
C ALA A 15 6.81 1.50 7.75
N VAL A 16 5.91 1.47 8.74
CA VAL A 16 5.37 2.71 9.37
C VAL A 16 6.47 3.50 10.08
N SER A 17 7.36 2.83 10.83
CA SER A 17 8.49 3.50 11.47
C SER A 17 9.50 4.08 10.46
N ALA A 18 9.68 3.41 9.32
CA ALA A 18 10.53 3.89 8.25
C ALA A 18 9.96 5.17 7.61
N GLU A 19 8.65 5.26 7.36
CA GLU A 19 7.99 6.49 6.88
C GLU A 19 8.13 7.64 7.88
N PHE A 20 7.96 7.37 9.17
CA PHE A 20 8.17 8.36 10.23
C PHE A 20 9.61 8.89 10.22
N LEU A 21 10.59 8.00 10.26
CA LEU A 21 12.01 8.37 10.36
C LEU A 21 12.50 9.07 9.10
N ALA A 22 12.12 8.57 7.93
CA ALA A 22 12.46 9.18 6.65
C ALA A 22 11.87 10.59 6.54
N MET A 23 10.61 10.80 6.97
CA MET A 23 9.98 12.11 6.96
C MET A 23 10.61 13.08 7.95
N LEU A 24 10.98 12.61 9.15
CA LEU A 24 11.72 13.38 10.14
C LEU A 24 13.04 13.90 9.57
N ILE A 25 13.87 13.00 9.03
CA ILE A 25 15.19 13.35 8.49
C ILE A 25 15.03 14.27 7.28
N PHE A 26 14.10 13.96 6.37
CA PHE A 26 13.82 14.81 5.21
C PHE A 26 13.47 16.23 5.63
N VAL A 27 12.56 16.42 6.60
CA VAL A 27 12.18 17.76 7.08
C VAL A 27 13.36 18.47 7.73
N LEU A 28 14.16 17.79 8.53
CA LEU A 28 15.31 18.39 9.20
C LEU A 28 16.34 18.93 8.20
N LEU A 29 16.72 18.11 7.20
CA LEU A 29 17.71 18.50 6.19
C LEU A 29 17.15 19.58 5.25
N SER A 30 15.94 19.37 4.75
CA SER A 30 15.33 20.24 3.74
C SER A 30 14.98 21.61 4.32
N LEU A 31 14.32 21.69 5.48
CA LEU A 31 14.02 22.98 6.11
C LEU A 31 15.29 23.65 6.65
N GLY A 32 16.28 22.89 7.13
CA GLY A 32 17.57 23.42 7.55
C GLY A 32 18.29 24.18 6.43
N SER A 33 18.17 23.72 5.18
CA SER A 33 18.73 24.40 4.00
C SER A 33 18.03 25.71 3.65
N THR A 34 16.80 25.92 4.13
CA THR A 34 16.00 27.12 3.83
C THR A 34 16.16 28.24 4.86
N ILE A 35 16.83 27.96 5.97
CA ILE A 35 17.11 28.94 7.02
C ILE A 35 18.17 29.93 6.54
N ASN A 36 17.95 31.22 6.77
CA ASN A 36 18.96 32.24 6.48
C ASN A 36 19.95 32.34 7.63
N TRP A 37 21.09 31.65 7.49
CA TRP A 37 22.14 31.62 8.49
C TRP A 37 22.92 32.94 8.65
N GLY A 38 22.68 33.94 7.79
CA GLY A 38 23.24 35.29 7.92
C GLY A 38 22.63 36.15 9.03
N GLY A 39 21.51 35.71 9.62
CA GLY A 39 20.78 36.48 10.63
C GLY A 39 19.88 37.56 10.04
N ALA A 40 19.02 38.13 10.89
CA ALA A 40 18.06 39.15 10.48
C ALA A 40 18.71 40.49 10.06
N GLU A 41 19.90 40.79 10.57
CA GLU A 41 20.59 42.07 10.32
C GLU A 41 21.34 42.10 8.98
N LYS A 42 21.86 40.96 8.53
CA LYS A 42 22.55 40.79 7.23
C LYS A 42 22.15 39.47 6.57
N PRO A 43 20.92 39.39 6.03
CA PRO A 43 20.46 38.18 5.37
C PRO A 43 21.36 37.84 4.19
N LEU A 44 21.81 36.60 4.12
CA LEU A 44 22.52 36.08 2.95
C LEU A 44 21.56 35.99 1.76
N PRO A 45 22.03 36.17 0.53
CA PRO A 45 21.21 35.95 -0.66
C PRO A 45 20.70 34.50 -0.69
N VAL A 46 19.42 34.32 -1.02
CA VAL A 46 18.80 33.00 -1.10
C VAL A 46 19.33 32.27 -2.33
N ASP A 47 20.08 31.20 -2.12
CA ASP A 47 20.54 30.31 -3.18
C ASP A 47 19.46 29.25 -3.48
N MET A 48 18.66 29.50 -4.52
CA MET A 48 17.60 28.58 -4.94
C MET A 48 18.17 27.24 -5.44
N VAL A 49 19.37 27.23 -6.02
CA VAL A 49 20.00 26.00 -6.52
C VAL A 49 20.38 25.13 -5.35
N LEU A 50 21.03 25.70 -4.33
CA LEU A 50 21.37 25.00 -3.09
C LEU A 50 20.13 24.37 -2.44
N ILE A 51 19.06 25.15 -2.28
CA ILE A 51 17.81 24.68 -1.68
C ILE A 51 17.21 23.54 -2.53
N SER A 52 17.06 23.74 -3.84
CA SER A 52 16.49 22.72 -4.72
C SER A 52 17.30 21.42 -4.72
N LEU A 53 18.63 21.51 -4.71
CA LEU A 53 19.54 20.37 -4.66
C LEU A 53 19.44 19.66 -3.31
N CYS A 54 19.37 20.40 -2.20
CA CYS A 54 19.22 19.82 -0.87
C CYS A 54 17.90 19.04 -0.75
N PHE A 55 16.79 19.59 -1.22
CA PHE A 55 15.49 18.90 -1.24
C PHE A 55 15.54 17.63 -2.09
N GLY A 56 16.06 17.73 -3.31
CA GLY A 56 16.15 16.62 -4.25
C GLY A 56 17.04 15.49 -3.73
N LEU A 57 18.25 15.82 -3.28
CA LEU A 57 19.20 14.84 -2.73
C LEU A 57 18.66 14.23 -1.44
N SER A 58 18.03 15.01 -0.55
CA SER A 58 17.44 14.48 0.68
C SER A 58 16.38 13.42 0.40
N ILE A 59 15.43 13.69 -0.50
CA ILE A 59 14.42 12.69 -0.88
C ILE A 59 15.08 11.49 -1.57
N ALA A 60 16.02 11.70 -2.49
CA ALA A 60 16.70 10.59 -3.17
C ALA A 60 17.42 9.67 -2.18
N THR A 61 18.14 10.23 -1.19
CA THR A 61 18.80 9.47 -0.14
C THR A 61 17.78 8.75 0.75
N MET A 62 16.69 9.40 1.17
CA MET A 62 15.67 8.75 2.00
C MET A 62 14.96 7.61 1.27
N VAL A 63 14.66 7.78 -0.03
CA VAL A 63 14.11 6.69 -0.86
C VAL A 63 15.13 5.56 -1.01
N GLN A 64 16.42 5.85 -1.19
CA GLN A 64 17.45 4.82 -1.26
C GLN A 64 17.57 4.04 0.06
N CYS A 65 17.53 4.74 1.21
CA CYS A 65 17.67 4.14 2.53
C CYS A 65 16.43 3.38 3.00
N PHE A 66 15.23 3.89 2.73
CA PHE A 66 13.98 3.36 3.30
C PHE A 66 13.02 2.76 2.26
N GLY A 67 13.28 2.94 0.97
CA GLY A 67 12.42 2.46 -0.12
C GLY A 67 12.19 0.95 -0.10
N HIS A 68 13.23 0.17 0.20
CA HIS A 68 13.12 -1.29 0.32
C HIS A 68 12.34 -1.74 1.58
N ILE A 69 12.13 -0.86 2.55
CA ILE A 69 11.42 -1.14 3.81
C ILE A 69 9.95 -0.74 3.70
N SER A 70 9.67 0.50 3.28
CA SER A 70 8.31 1.06 3.27
C SER A 70 7.74 1.35 1.89
N GLY A 71 8.58 1.39 0.85
CA GLY A 71 8.26 2.01 -0.44
C GLY A 71 8.70 3.48 -0.53
N GLY A 72 9.15 4.09 0.57
CA GLY A 72 9.74 5.43 0.59
C GLY A 72 8.80 6.52 0.09
N HIS A 73 7.55 6.53 0.56
CA HIS A 73 6.57 7.52 0.08
C HIS A 73 6.93 8.92 0.56
N ILE A 74 7.21 9.07 1.88
CA ILE A 74 7.71 10.28 2.54
C ILE A 74 6.84 11.52 2.22
N ASN A 75 5.59 11.30 1.83
CA ASN A 75 4.70 12.34 1.32
C ASN A 75 3.25 11.83 1.34
N PRO A 76 2.33 12.54 2.02
CA PRO A 76 0.91 12.20 2.00
C PRO A 76 0.30 12.21 0.60
N ALA A 77 0.70 13.13 -0.28
CA ALA A 77 0.18 13.22 -1.64
C ALA A 77 0.56 11.98 -2.48
N VAL A 78 1.81 11.53 -2.38
CA VAL A 78 2.27 10.29 -3.01
C VAL A 78 1.53 9.09 -2.41
N THR A 79 1.37 9.06 -1.10
CA THR A 79 0.66 7.97 -0.41
C THR A 79 -0.80 7.85 -0.87
N VAL A 80 -1.50 8.99 -1.03
CA VAL A 80 -2.86 9.03 -1.56
C VAL A 80 -2.89 8.55 -3.02
N ALA A 81 -1.95 9.01 -3.86
CA ALA A 81 -1.86 8.55 -5.25
C ALA A 81 -1.63 7.02 -5.34
N MET A 82 -0.84 6.44 -4.44
CA MET A 82 -0.62 4.99 -4.36
C MET A 82 -1.88 4.22 -3.95
N VAL A 83 -2.78 4.83 -3.16
CA VAL A 83 -4.10 4.25 -2.86
C VAL A 83 -5.01 4.32 -4.08
N CYS A 84 -5.05 5.46 -4.77
CA CYS A 84 -5.87 5.66 -5.97
C CYS A 84 -5.48 4.69 -7.10
N THR A 85 -4.18 4.39 -7.22
CA THR A 85 -3.63 3.40 -8.15
C THR A 85 -3.67 1.96 -7.61
N ARG A 86 -4.25 1.74 -6.42
CA ARG A 86 -4.40 0.43 -5.74
C ARG A 86 -3.10 -0.33 -5.46
N LYS A 87 -1.96 0.37 -5.41
CA LYS A 87 -0.66 -0.20 -5.07
C LYS A 87 -0.45 -0.38 -3.56
N ILE A 88 -1.25 0.31 -2.75
CA ILE A 88 -1.25 0.19 -1.28
C ILE A 88 -2.67 0.07 -0.73
N SER A 89 -2.84 -0.66 0.37
CA SER A 89 -4.14 -0.76 1.04
C SER A 89 -4.51 0.54 1.75
N LEU A 90 -5.81 0.84 1.79
CA LEU A 90 -6.32 2.04 2.46
C LEU A 90 -5.90 2.09 3.94
N ALA A 91 -5.99 0.98 4.66
CA ALA A 91 -5.58 0.92 6.06
C ALA A 91 -4.10 1.32 6.23
N LYS A 92 -3.19 0.74 5.43
CA LYS A 92 -1.75 1.06 5.50
C LYS A 92 -1.47 2.52 5.17
N SER A 93 -2.20 3.09 4.21
CA SER A 93 -2.06 4.50 3.84
C SER A 93 -2.38 5.48 4.97
N VAL A 94 -3.38 5.17 5.81
CA VAL A 94 -3.73 6.01 6.97
C VAL A 94 -2.58 6.03 7.96
N PHE A 95 -2.00 4.88 8.30
CA PHE A 95 -0.84 4.81 9.19
C PHE A 95 0.38 5.51 8.61
N TYR A 96 0.61 5.42 7.30
CA TYR A 96 1.69 6.13 6.62
C TYR A 96 1.53 7.64 6.71
N ILE A 97 0.34 8.18 6.42
CA ILE A 97 0.07 9.62 6.47
C ILE A 97 0.24 10.13 7.91
N LEU A 98 -0.25 9.40 8.90
CA LEU A 98 -0.05 9.74 10.31
C LEU A 98 1.43 9.73 10.70
N ALA A 99 2.17 8.69 10.31
CA ALA A 99 3.62 8.60 10.55
C ALA A 99 4.39 9.73 9.88
N GLN A 100 4.05 10.09 8.63
CA GLN A 100 4.65 11.21 7.92
C GLN A 100 4.35 12.55 8.61
N CYS A 101 3.10 12.78 9.03
CA CYS A 101 2.75 14.01 9.74
C CYS A 101 3.46 14.13 11.08
N LEU A 102 3.52 13.04 11.85
CA LEU A 102 4.26 12.98 13.13
C LEU A 102 5.76 13.19 12.90
N GLY A 103 6.35 12.52 11.90
CA GLY A 103 7.75 12.67 11.54
C GLY A 103 8.08 14.11 11.17
N ALA A 104 7.20 14.77 10.41
CA ALA A 104 7.37 16.17 10.04
C ALA A 104 7.27 17.13 11.23
N ILE A 105 6.34 16.91 12.17
CA ILE A 105 6.24 17.70 13.40
C ILE A 105 7.52 17.54 14.22
N VAL A 106 7.96 16.30 14.44
CA VAL A 106 9.17 16.03 15.24
C VAL A 106 10.42 16.60 14.56
N GLY A 107 10.56 16.42 13.24
CA GLY A 107 11.68 16.97 12.48
C GLY A 107 11.72 18.51 12.53
N ALA A 108 10.58 19.17 12.36
CA ALA A 108 10.48 20.62 12.49
C ALA A 108 10.73 21.10 13.94
N GLY A 109 10.26 20.35 14.94
CA GLY A 109 10.50 20.65 16.35
C GLY A 109 11.97 20.53 16.74
N ILE A 110 12.65 19.46 16.31
CA ILE A 110 14.10 19.30 16.51
C ILE A 110 14.84 20.45 15.83
N LEU A 111 14.49 20.78 14.59
CA LEU A 111 15.11 21.89 13.88
C LEU A 111 14.91 23.22 14.62
N TYR A 112 13.71 23.49 15.11
CA TYR A 112 13.41 24.68 15.92
C TYR A 112 14.27 24.75 17.19
N LEU A 113 14.47 23.63 17.88
CA LEU A 113 15.28 23.57 19.11
C LEU A 113 16.78 23.72 18.85
N VAL A 114 17.28 23.20 17.74
CA VAL A 114 18.71 23.27 17.38
C VAL A 114 19.07 24.64 16.76
N THR A 115 18.10 25.32 16.19
CA THR A 115 18.33 26.59 15.48
C THR A 115 18.36 27.78 16.45
N PRO A 116 19.39 28.65 16.40
CA PRO A 116 19.46 29.83 17.24
C PRO A 116 18.28 30.80 17.02
N PRO A 117 17.75 31.46 18.07
CA PRO A 117 16.59 32.36 17.95
C PRO A 117 16.75 33.50 16.94
N GLY A 118 17.99 33.97 16.71
CA GLY A 118 18.30 35.04 15.77
C GLY A 118 18.19 34.66 14.28
N VAL A 119 18.06 33.37 13.96
CA VAL A 119 17.96 32.86 12.57
C VAL A 119 16.74 31.95 12.35
N VAL A 120 16.01 31.55 13.40
CA VAL A 120 14.83 30.66 13.34
C VAL A 120 13.80 31.09 12.29
N GLY A 121 13.51 32.39 12.19
CA GLY A 121 12.59 32.95 11.19
C GLY A 121 11.27 32.17 11.12
N GLY A 122 10.91 31.70 9.91
CA GLY A 122 9.73 30.86 9.65
C GLY A 122 10.05 29.39 9.38
N LEU A 123 11.23 28.88 9.78
CA LEU A 123 11.77 27.56 9.38
C LEU A 123 11.77 27.35 7.85
N GLY A 124 11.83 28.46 7.10
CA GLY A 124 11.84 28.53 5.64
C GLY A 124 10.60 27.98 4.92
N VAL A 125 9.50 27.78 5.64
CA VAL A 125 8.16 27.82 5.02
C VAL A 125 7.99 29.26 4.52
N THR A 126 7.70 29.47 3.24
CA THR A 126 7.57 30.77 2.55
C THR A 126 8.85 31.44 1.98
N ALA A 127 10.01 30.77 1.96
CA ALA A 127 11.25 31.38 1.44
C ALA A 127 11.45 31.30 -0.10
N ILE A 128 10.65 30.49 -0.80
CA ILE A 128 10.74 30.31 -2.26
C ILE A 128 9.49 30.89 -2.91
N ASN A 129 9.67 31.58 -4.06
CA ASN A 129 8.61 32.28 -4.80
C ASN A 129 7.31 31.45 -4.90
N TYR A 130 6.17 32.15 -4.76
CA TYR A 130 4.79 31.64 -4.74
C TYR A 130 4.40 30.82 -3.50
N THR A 131 5.03 29.67 -3.24
CA THR A 131 4.50 28.69 -2.25
C THR A 131 5.56 27.96 -1.42
N GLY A 132 6.86 28.29 -1.54
CA GLY A 132 7.91 27.53 -0.85
C GLY A 132 8.17 26.15 -1.44
N ALA A 133 7.68 25.86 -2.66
CA ALA A 133 7.77 24.56 -3.33
C ALA A 133 7.35 23.37 -2.44
N SER A 134 6.20 23.50 -1.75
CA SER A 134 5.75 22.51 -0.77
C SER A 134 5.77 21.07 -1.30
N MET A 135 5.04 20.80 -2.39
CA MET A 135 4.88 19.48 -3.06
C MET A 135 4.49 18.30 -2.15
N ASN A 136 4.43 18.51 -0.83
CA ASN A 136 4.34 17.52 0.22
C ASN A 136 3.55 18.13 1.39
N PRO A 137 2.30 17.68 1.62
CA PRO A 137 1.46 18.23 2.66
C PRO A 137 2.07 18.13 4.07
N ALA A 138 2.72 17.02 4.41
CA ALA A 138 3.33 16.83 5.72
C ALA A 138 4.52 17.78 5.94
N ARG A 139 5.31 18.06 4.90
CA ARG A 139 6.42 19.03 4.94
C ARG A 139 5.97 20.46 5.21
N SER A 140 4.77 20.83 4.76
CA SER A 140 4.15 22.11 5.12
C SER A 140 3.48 22.07 6.49
N PHE A 141 2.90 20.92 6.86
CA PHE A 141 2.16 20.76 8.12
C PHE A 141 3.06 20.78 9.36
N GLY A 142 4.19 20.06 9.36
CA GLY A 142 5.11 20.01 10.49
C GLY A 142 5.53 21.39 11.03
N PRO A 143 6.16 22.25 10.21
CA PRO A 143 6.55 23.59 10.64
C PRO A 143 5.35 24.52 10.91
N ALA A 144 4.22 24.36 10.23
CA ALA A 144 3.00 25.11 10.53
C ALA A 144 2.49 24.85 11.96
N VAL A 145 2.55 23.59 12.42
CA VAL A 145 2.20 23.19 13.78
C VAL A 145 3.17 23.80 14.80
N ILE A 146 4.48 23.69 14.54
CA ILE A 146 5.51 24.18 15.47
C ILE A 146 5.53 25.71 15.58
N MET A 147 5.36 26.40 14.45
CA MET A 147 5.41 27.86 14.39
C MET A 147 4.04 28.53 14.62
N GLY A 148 2.95 27.76 14.66
CA GLY A 148 1.59 28.29 14.78
C GLY A 148 1.09 29.09 13.57
N ARG A 149 1.73 28.94 12.40
CA ARG A 149 1.39 29.69 11.17
C ARG A 149 0.65 28.81 10.17
N TRP A 150 -0.62 29.13 9.94
CA TRP A 150 -1.54 28.29 9.15
C TRP A 150 -2.04 28.96 7.86
N GLU A 151 -1.38 30.03 7.44
CA GLU A 151 -1.74 30.82 6.25
C GLU A 151 -1.80 29.92 5.00
N ASN A 152 -2.95 29.91 4.31
CA ASN A 152 -3.17 29.16 3.07
C ASN A 152 -2.84 27.66 3.14
N GLN A 153 -2.89 27.06 4.34
CA GLN A 153 -2.45 25.68 4.54
C GLN A 153 -3.16 24.68 3.61
N TRP A 154 -4.44 24.91 3.32
CA TRP A 154 -5.25 24.07 2.45
C TRP A 154 -4.64 23.91 1.04
N VAL A 155 -3.94 24.92 0.51
CA VAL A 155 -3.30 24.88 -0.81
C VAL A 155 -2.23 23.80 -0.84
N TYR A 156 -1.48 23.64 0.25
CA TYR A 156 -0.42 22.63 0.39
C TYR A 156 -0.94 21.21 0.55
N TRP A 157 -2.23 21.03 0.81
CA TRP A 157 -2.89 19.71 0.81
C TRP A 157 -3.53 19.44 -0.55
N VAL A 158 -4.41 20.34 -0.99
CA VAL A 158 -5.23 20.13 -2.19
C VAL A 158 -4.38 20.09 -3.45
N GLY A 159 -3.46 21.05 -3.62
CA GLY A 159 -2.63 21.14 -4.82
C GLY A 159 -1.79 19.87 -5.05
N PRO A 160 -0.94 19.48 -4.08
CA PRO A 160 -0.12 18.28 -4.21
C PRO A 160 -0.91 16.99 -4.36
N ILE A 161 -2.02 16.81 -3.62
CA ILE A 161 -2.83 15.59 -3.72
C ILE A 161 -3.45 15.45 -5.11
N ILE A 162 -4.06 16.52 -5.64
CA ILE A 162 -4.65 16.49 -6.98
C ILE A 162 -3.57 16.20 -8.02
N GLY A 163 -2.43 16.90 -7.95
CA GLY A 163 -1.31 16.67 -8.87
C GLY A 163 -0.80 15.24 -8.83
N ALA A 164 -0.63 14.66 -7.64
CA ALA A 164 -0.15 13.29 -7.46
C ALA A 164 -1.16 12.26 -7.98
N VAL A 165 -2.46 12.44 -7.73
CA VAL A 165 -3.51 11.55 -8.21
C VAL A 165 -3.61 11.62 -9.74
N LEU A 166 -3.57 12.82 -10.33
CA LEU A 166 -3.57 12.99 -11.79
C LEU A 166 -2.35 12.34 -12.43
N ALA A 167 -1.16 12.54 -11.87
CA ALA A 167 0.06 11.90 -12.37
C ALA A 167 -0.01 10.37 -12.28
N GLY A 168 -0.50 9.83 -11.16
CA GLY A 168 -0.71 8.39 -10.99
C GLY A 168 -1.72 7.83 -11.98
N ALA A 169 -2.85 8.51 -12.19
CA ALA A 169 -3.83 8.12 -13.19
C ALA A 169 -3.25 8.17 -14.61
N LEU A 170 -2.56 9.25 -14.96
CA LEU A 170 -1.94 9.39 -16.28
C LEU A 170 -0.94 8.24 -16.55
N TYR A 171 -0.13 7.88 -15.56
CA TYR A 171 0.79 6.76 -15.69
C TYR A 171 0.07 5.43 -15.91
N GLU A 172 -0.92 5.13 -15.06
CA GLU A 172 -1.65 3.85 -15.09
C GLU A 172 -2.63 3.71 -16.26
N TYR A 173 -3.12 4.79 -16.86
CA TYR A 173 -4.11 4.70 -17.95
C TYR A 173 -3.53 5.01 -19.33
N VAL A 174 -2.50 5.85 -19.41
CA VAL A 174 -1.91 6.29 -20.70
C VAL A 174 -0.59 5.61 -20.99
N TYR A 175 0.36 5.65 -20.05
CA TYR A 175 1.74 5.20 -20.32
C TYR A 175 1.93 3.70 -20.11
N CYS A 176 1.46 3.17 -18.98
CA CYS A 176 1.62 1.77 -18.63
C CYS A 176 0.29 1.20 -18.13
N PRO A 177 -0.67 0.95 -19.02
CA PRO A 177 -1.93 0.33 -18.64
C PRO A 177 -1.74 -1.10 -18.16
N ASP A 178 -1.91 -1.30 -16.84
CA ASP A 178 -1.92 -2.63 -16.25
C ASP A 178 -3.08 -3.45 -16.85
N VAL A 179 -2.71 -4.49 -17.59
CA VAL A 179 -3.64 -5.40 -18.27
C VAL A 179 -4.51 -6.16 -17.27
N GLU A 180 -3.97 -6.48 -16.09
CA GLU A 180 -4.69 -7.16 -15.00
C GLU A 180 -5.70 -6.22 -14.34
N LEU A 181 -5.35 -4.94 -14.17
CA LEU A 181 -6.27 -3.92 -13.67
C LEU A 181 -7.44 -3.72 -14.64
N LYS A 182 -7.17 -3.63 -15.95
CA LYS A 182 -8.21 -3.58 -17.00
C LYS A 182 -9.11 -4.82 -16.97
N ARG A 183 -8.53 -6.02 -16.80
CA ARG A 183 -9.29 -7.28 -16.70
C ARG A 183 -10.23 -7.27 -15.48
N ARG A 184 -9.72 -6.90 -14.31
CA ARG A 184 -10.53 -6.82 -13.08
C ARG A 184 -11.63 -5.77 -13.14
N PHE A 185 -11.36 -4.61 -13.75
CA PHE A 185 -12.39 -3.62 -14.01
C PHE A 185 -13.46 -4.17 -14.95
N LYS A 186 -13.06 -4.84 -16.03
CA LYS A 186 -13.99 -5.51 -16.95
C LYS A 186 -14.82 -6.57 -16.23
N ASP A 187 -14.25 -7.29 -15.26
CA ASP A 187 -14.99 -8.28 -14.47
C ASP A 187 -15.96 -7.65 -13.47
N VAL A 188 -15.59 -6.54 -12.83
CA VAL A 188 -16.45 -5.80 -11.88
C VAL A 188 -17.62 -5.14 -12.61
N PHE A 189 -17.33 -4.43 -13.70
CA PHE A 189 -18.36 -3.74 -14.48
C PHE A 189 -19.14 -4.70 -15.41
N GLY A 190 -18.52 -5.80 -15.85
CA GLY A 190 -19.20 -6.86 -16.61
C GLY A 190 -20.16 -7.70 -15.76
N LYS A 191 -19.88 -7.88 -14.46
CA LYS A 191 -20.81 -8.52 -13.52
C LYS A 191 -22.03 -7.65 -13.19
N ALA A 192 -21.96 -6.33 -13.37
CA ALA A 192 -23.13 -5.46 -13.25
C ALA A 192 -24.11 -5.61 -14.43
N THR A 193 -23.66 -6.20 -15.55
CA THR A 193 -24.47 -6.40 -16.77
C THR A 193 -24.96 -7.83 -16.95
N GLN A 194 -24.60 -8.77 -16.07
CA GLN A 194 -25.17 -10.11 -16.08
C GLN A 194 -26.39 -10.16 -15.14
N PRO A 195 -27.64 -10.27 -15.65
CA PRO A 195 -28.69 -10.83 -14.83
C PRO A 195 -28.22 -12.23 -14.43
N SER A 196 -28.23 -12.50 -13.11
CA SER A 196 -27.95 -13.80 -12.52
C SER A 196 -28.63 -14.89 -13.35
N LYS A 197 -27.88 -15.61 -14.19
CA LYS A 197 -28.35 -16.87 -14.75
C LYS A 197 -28.33 -17.84 -13.57
N GLY A 198 -29.50 -17.97 -12.94
CA GLY A 198 -29.79 -18.99 -11.96
C GLY A 198 -29.28 -20.33 -12.47
N LYS A 199 -28.42 -20.95 -11.67
CA LYS A 199 -27.96 -22.31 -11.89
C LYS A 199 -29.15 -23.22 -11.57
N TYR A 200 -29.99 -23.50 -12.56
CA TYR A 200 -30.96 -24.58 -12.45
C TYR A 200 -30.18 -25.89 -12.52
N ILE A 201 -30.22 -26.65 -11.44
CA ILE A 201 -29.88 -28.07 -11.45
C ILE A 201 -31.18 -28.75 -11.84
N GLU A 202 -31.24 -29.32 -13.04
CA GLU A 202 -32.30 -30.28 -13.36
C GLU A 202 -32.11 -31.48 -12.42
N VAL A 203 -33.01 -31.59 -11.46
CA VAL A 203 -33.20 -32.82 -10.69
C VAL A 203 -34.23 -33.60 -11.50
N ASP A 204 -33.77 -34.67 -12.16
CA ASP A 204 -34.63 -35.57 -12.92
C ASP A 204 -35.54 -36.32 -11.92
N ASP A 205 -36.79 -35.89 -11.86
CA ASP A 205 -37.78 -36.34 -10.88
C ASP A 205 -38.57 -37.52 -11.48
N ASN A 206 -37.93 -38.69 -11.55
CA ASN A 206 -38.59 -39.86 -12.12
C ASN A 206 -39.38 -40.62 -11.04
N ARG A 207 -40.60 -40.14 -10.75
CA ARG A 207 -41.66 -40.99 -10.16
C ARG A 207 -43.06 -40.40 -10.33
N SER A 208 -43.72 -40.78 -11.43
CA SER A 208 -45.18 -40.90 -11.45
C SER A 208 -45.61 -42.09 -12.32
N HIS A 209 -46.16 -43.09 -11.63
CA HIS A 209 -47.21 -44.00 -12.08
C HIS A 209 -47.00 -44.88 -13.32
N VAL A 210 -46.59 -46.10 -12.99
CA VAL A 210 -46.82 -47.42 -13.60
C VAL A 210 -48.06 -47.52 -14.51
N GLU A 211 -47.87 -48.01 -15.73
CA GLU A 211 -48.77 -48.98 -16.34
C GLU A 211 -47.95 -50.19 -16.82
N THR A 212 -48.41 -51.35 -16.39
CA THR A 212 -47.83 -52.69 -16.49
C THR A 212 -47.95 -53.22 -17.91
N ASP A 213 -46.84 -53.51 -18.58
CA ASP A 213 -46.70 -54.57 -19.59
C ASP A 213 -45.27 -54.60 -20.12
N ASP A 214 -44.36 -55.24 -19.39
CA ASP A 214 -43.25 -55.98 -20.00
C ASP A 214 -42.58 -56.86 -18.93
N LEU A 215 -43.22 -58.01 -18.75
CA LEU A 215 -42.66 -59.21 -18.13
C LEU A 215 -41.45 -59.70 -18.93
N ILE A 216 -40.22 -59.41 -18.50
CA ILE A 216 -39.10 -60.34 -18.71
C ILE A 216 -38.30 -60.46 -17.42
N LEU A 217 -38.58 -61.53 -16.69
CA LEU A 217 -37.83 -62.04 -15.55
C LEU A 217 -36.37 -62.29 -15.96
N LYS A 218 -35.42 -61.68 -15.23
CA LYS A 218 -34.14 -62.32 -14.95
C LYS A 218 -33.95 -62.41 -13.43
N PRO A 219 -34.19 -63.57 -12.80
CA PRO A 219 -33.74 -63.83 -11.43
C PRO A 219 -32.20 -63.95 -11.48
N GLY A 220 -31.41 -63.50 -10.53
CA GLY A 220 -31.60 -63.13 -9.14
C GLY A 220 -30.29 -63.54 -8.47
N ILE A 221 -29.79 -62.79 -7.50
CA ILE A 221 -28.94 -63.31 -6.41
C ILE A 221 -29.12 -62.32 -5.26
N VAL A 222 -29.78 -62.81 -4.22
CA VAL A 222 -29.96 -62.13 -2.96
C VAL A 222 -28.62 -62.22 -2.21
N HIS A 223 -28.17 -61.07 -1.74
CA HIS A 223 -27.09 -60.94 -0.76
C HIS A 223 -27.54 -61.52 0.58
N VAL A 224 -26.79 -62.46 1.16
CA VAL A 224 -26.74 -62.60 2.62
C VAL A 224 -25.29 -62.87 3.06
N ILE A 225 -24.93 -62.13 4.08
CA ILE A 225 -23.63 -61.91 4.71
C ILE A 225 -23.19 -63.15 5.50
N ASP A 226 -21.88 -63.41 5.58
CA ASP A 226 -21.37 -64.11 6.77
C ASP A 226 -20.12 -63.43 7.34
N ILE A 227 -20.21 -63.20 8.64
CA ILE A 227 -19.26 -62.56 9.54
C ILE A 227 -18.51 -63.71 10.21
N ASP A 228 -17.28 -64.01 9.79
CA ASP A 228 -16.41 -64.75 10.69
C ASP A 228 -14.91 -64.61 10.41
N ARG A 229 -14.20 -64.87 11.50
CA ARG A 229 -12.87 -64.44 11.91
C ARG A 229 -11.79 -65.44 11.46
N GLY A 230 -10.59 -64.92 11.18
CA GLY A 230 -9.32 -65.53 11.59
C GLY A 230 -8.59 -66.44 10.60
N GLU A 231 -7.33 -66.06 10.34
CA GLU A 231 -6.09 -66.87 10.21
C GLU A 231 -6.12 -68.08 9.22
N ASP A 232 -5.13 -68.32 8.35
CA ASP A 232 -3.69 -68.38 8.61
C ASP A 232 -2.94 -68.70 7.28
N LYS A 233 -1.76 -68.09 7.07
CA LYS A 233 -0.53 -68.58 6.35
C LYS A 233 -0.66 -69.12 4.88
N LYS A 234 0.28 -68.90 3.94
CA LYS A 234 1.75 -69.03 4.03
C LYS A 234 2.43 -68.73 2.66
N GLY A 235 3.60 -68.06 2.68
CA GLY A 235 4.71 -68.17 1.70
C GLY A 235 4.54 -67.37 0.39
N ARG A 236 5.49 -66.60 -0.13
CA ARG A 236 6.97 -66.66 -0.08
C ARG A 236 7.51 -65.29 -0.55
N ASP A 237 8.63 -64.87 0.01
CA ASP A 237 9.31 -63.57 -0.18
C ASP A 237 10.55 -63.73 -1.13
N PRO A 238 11.50 -62.78 -1.22
CA PRO A 238 11.62 -61.62 -2.12
C PRO A 238 12.85 -61.72 -3.06
N SER A 239 12.90 -60.99 -4.19
CA SER A 239 14.16 -60.43 -4.75
C SER A 239 13.93 -59.66 -6.06
N SER A 240 14.64 -58.53 -6.20
CA SER A 240 14.60 -57.52 -7.27
C SER A 240 13.34 -56.64 -7.25
N GLU A 241 13.38 -55.34 -7.00
CA GLU A 241 14.37 -54.35 -7.39
C GLU A 241 14.57 -53.30 -6.28
N VAL A 242 15.82 -53.11 -5.89
CA VAL A 242 16.29 -52.01 -5.07
C VAL A 242 17.31 -51.24 -5.92
N LEU A 243 17.06 -49.94 -6.09
CA LEU A 243 18.02 -48.87 -6.38
C LEU A 243 18.85 -48.89 -7.69
N SER A 244 18.60 -47.90 -8.55
CA SER A 244 19.65 -46.96 -9.02
C SER A 244 18.98 -45.59 -9.20
N SER A 245 19.35 -44.51 -8.49
CA SER A 245 20.61 -43.76 -8.42
C SER A 245 20.99 -43.15 -9.77
N VAL A 246 20.67 -41.86 -9.99
CA VAL A 246 21.59 -40.68 -9.96
C VAL A 246 20.76 -39.43 -9.74
#